data_AF-A0AAU6NST1-F1
#
_entry.id   AF-A0AAU6NST1-F1
#
_cell.length_a   1.000
_cell.length_b   1.000
_cell.length_c   1.000
_cell.angle_alpha   90.00
_cell.angle_beta   90.00
_cell.angle_gamma   90.00
#
_symmetry.space_group_name_H-M   'P 1'
#
loop_
_entity.id
_entity.type
_entity.pdbx_description
1 polymer ?
#
loop_
_entity_poly.entity_id
_entity_poly.type
_entity_poly.pdbx_seq_one_letter_code
_entity_poly.pdbx_strand_id
1 'polypeptide(L)' 'MMTRKSIDTVLLSVAADKLSQREWDWIKLMKPMDPPPVMVVAAILEHRNDTAALTRLQDTGD' A
#
# COMPACT_ATOMS: atom_id res chain seq x y z
N MET A 1 2.83 7.87 -11.92
CA MET A 1 2.11 6.67 -12.35
C MET A 1 2.30 5.61 -11.29
N MET A 2 1.20 5.20 -10.66
CA MET A 2 1.21 4.16 -9.64
C MET A 2 1.68 2.81 -10.23
N THR A 3 2.80 2.29 -9.72
CA THR A 3 3.35 0.99 -10.16
C THR A 3 3.35 0.00 -9.00
N ARG A 4 3.26 -1.30 -9.32
CA ARG A 4 3.42 -2.36 -8.31
C ARG A 4 4.71 -2.20 -7.51
N LYS A 5 5.80 -1.86 -8.20
CA LYS A 5 7.12 -1.64 -7.58
C LYS A 5 7.11 -0.50 -6.55
N SER A 6 6.44 0.62 -6.86
CA SER A 6 6.34 1.73 -5.90
C SER A 6 5.57 1.34 -4.63
N ILE A 7 4.53 0.50 -4.75
CA ILE A 7 3.74 0.03 -3.60
C ILE A 7 4.56 -0.97 -2.78
N ASP A 8 5.22 -1.92 -3.43
CA ASP A 8 6.10 -2.88 -2.75
C ASP A 8 7.24 -2.18 -2.00
N THR A 9 7.77 -1.08 -2.55
CA THR A 9 8.82 -0.29 -1.90
C THR A 9 8.33 0.33 -0.60
N VAL A 10 7.12 0.89 -0.59
CA VAL A 10 6.51 1.50 0.61
C VAL A 10 6.08 0.43 1.61
N LEU A 11 5.57 -0.73 1.17
CA LEU A 11 5.28 -1.86 2.06
C LEU A 11 6.55 -2.35 2.77
N LEU A 12 7.67 -2.47 2.02
CA LEU A 12 8.95 -2.87 2.60
C LEU A 12 9.50 -1.83 3.58
N SER A 13 9.30 -0.53 3.36
CA SER A 13 9.78 0.50 4.29
C SER A 13 9.08 0.45 5.65
N VAL A 14 7.85 -0.07 5.72
CA VAL A 14 7.10 -0.25 6.97
C VAL A 14 7.19 -1.68 7.53
N ALA A 15 8.10 -2.50 6.99
CA ALA A 15 8.28 -3.91 7.32
C ALA A 15 7.02 -4.77 7.13
N ALA A 16 6.20 -4.44 6.13
CA ALA A 16 5.04 -5.23 5.74
C ALA A 16 5.37 -6.19 4.58
N ASP A 17 4.54 -7.23 4.46
CA ASP A 17 4.62 -8.15 3.33
C ASP A 17 4.37 -7.45 2.00
N LYS A 18 5.00 -7.96 0.93
CA LYS A 18 4.82 -7.46 -0.43
C LYS A 18 3.36 -7.56 -0.89
N LEU A 19 3.04 -6.81 -1.93
CA LEU A 19 1.70 -6.78 -2.52
C LEU A 19 1.36 -8.14 -3.15
N SER A 20 0.23 -8.72 -2.74
CA SER A 20 -0.30 -9.92 -3.36
C SER A 20 -0.87 -9.63 -4.76
N GLN A 21 -0.98 -10.67 -5.58
CA GLN A 21 -1.57 -10.53 -6.91
C GLN A 21 -3.05 -10.09 -6.85
N ARG A 22 -3.80 -10.56 -5.85
CA ARG A 22 -5.22 -10.21 -5.67
C ARG A 22 -5.41 -8.74 -5.33
N GLU A 23 -4.59 -8.20 -4.44
CA GLU A 23 -4.61 -6.77 -4.09
C GLU A 23 -4.20 -5.92 -5.29
N TRP A 24 -3.21 -6.36 -6.06
CA TRP A 24 -2.81 -5.70 -7.31
C TRP A 24 -3.94 -5.72 -8.36
N ASP A 25 -4.67 -6.82 -8.46
CA ASP A 25 -5.81 -6.92 -9.37
C ASP A 25 -6.97 -6.01 -8.94
N TRP A 26 -7.24 -5.90 -7.63
CA TRP A 26 -8.22 -4.96 -7.08
C TRP A 26 -7.85 -3.50 -7.37
N ILE A 27 -6.59 -3.12 -7.19
CA ILE A 27 -6.08 -1.79 -7.53
C ILE A 27 -6.34 -1.42 -8.99
N LYS A 28 -6.12 -2.37 -9.90
CA LYS A 28 -6.33 -2.14 -11.34
C LYS A 28 -7.79 -1.86 -11.70
N LEU A 29 -8.75 -2.24 -10.82
CA LEU A 29 -10.16 -1.95 -10.99
C LEU A 29 -10.53 -0.52 -10.59
N MET A 30 -9.68 0.21 -9.85
CA MET A 30 -9.97 1.57 -9.38
C MET A 30 -9.75 2.69 -10.44
N LYS A 31 -9.63 2.33 -11.72
CA LYS A 31 -9.50 3.32 -12.80
C LYS A 31 -10.73 4.24 -12.87
N PRO A 32 -10.57 5.56 -13.11
CA PRO A 32 -9.34 6.26 -13.52
C PRO A 32 -8.58 6.96 -12.38
N MET A 33 -8.86 6.64 -11.11
CA MET A 33 -8.11 7.25 -10.00
C MET A 33 -6.65 6.76 -10.08
N ASP A 34 -5.68 7.68 -10.13
CA ASP A 34 -4.24 7.40 -9.91
C ASP A 34 -3.89 7.84 -8.49
N PRO A 35 -4.39 7.14 -7.46
CA PRO A 35 -4.15 7.54 -6.08
C PRO A 35 -2.65 7.45 -5.74
N PRO A 36 -2.17 8.26 -4.78
CA PRO A 36 -0.81 8.13 -4.28
C PRO A 36 -0.53 6.72 -3.74
N PRO A 37 0.67 6.15 -3.98
CA PRO A 37 1.03 4.81 -3.49
C PRO A 37 0.86 4.65 -1.98
N VAL A 38 1.14 5.69 -1.19
CA VAL A 38 0.99 5.69 0.27
C VAL A 38 -0.45 5.45 0.70
N MET A 39 -1.42 6.07 0.02
CA MET A 39 -2.84 5.89 0.33
C MET A 39 -3.30 4.46 0.04
N VAL A 40 -2.78 3.86 -1.03
CA VAL A 40 -3.07 2.47 -1.39
C VAL A 40 -2.44 1.51 -0.38
N VAL A 41 -1.22 1.79 0.06
CA VAL A 41 -0.54 1.00 1.11
C VAL A 41 -1.35 1.05 2.39
N ALA A 42 -1.82 2.23 2.82
CA ALA A 42 -2.69 2.35 3.99
C ALA A 42 -3.94 1.46 3.88
N ALA A 43 -4.66 1.53 2.74
CA ALA A 43 -5.85 0.71 2.50
C ALA A 43 -5.54 -0.81 2.50
N ILE A 44 -4.38 -1.22 1.98
CA ILE A 44 -3.94 -2.61 2.01
C ILE A 44 -3.66 -3.05 3.45
N LEU A 45 -2.94 -2.24 4.23
CA LEU A 45 -2.61 -2.57 5.62
C LEU A 45 -3.87 -2.63 6.50
N GLU A 46 -4.82 -1.72 6.28
CA GLU A 46 -6.15 -1.79 6.88
C GLU A 46 -6.88 -3.09 6.51
N HIS A 47 -6.88 -3.46 5.22
CA HIS A 47 -7.50 -4.71 4.77
C HIS A 47 -6.85 -5.97 5.38
N ARG A 48 -5.53 -5.93 5.59
CA ARG A 48 -4.75 -6.98 6.25
C ARG A 48 -4.86 -6.96 7.78
N ASN A 49 -5.45 -5.92 8.34
CA ASN A 49 -5.50 -5.66 9.79
C ASN A 49 -4.09 -5.56 10.41
N ASP A 50 -3.10 -5.10 9.63
CA ASP A 50 -1.71 -4.91 10.04
C ASP A 50 -1.51 -3.50 10.61
N THR A 51 -1.94 -3.34 11.87
CA THR A 51 -1.91 -2.06 12.57
C THR A 51 -0.49 -1.59 12.86
N ALA A 52 0.46 -2.51 13.02
CA ALA A 52 1.84 -2.17 13.32
C ALA A 52 2.53 -1.50 12.11
N ALA A 53 2.37 -2.07 10.92
CA ALA A 53 2.86 -1.42 9.70
C ALA A 53 2.10 -0.12 9.39
N LEU A 54 0.80 -0.05 9.70
CA LEU A 54 0.00 1.16 9.51
C LEU A 54 0.50 2.31 10.41
N THR A 55 0.83 2.05 11.67
CA THR A 55 1.43 3.05 12.57
C THR A 55 2.78 3.52 12.04
N ARG A 56 3.65 2.60 11.59
CA ARG A 56 4.94 2.98 10.99
C ARG A 56 4.78 3.84 9.74
N LEU A 57 3.76 3.57 8.92
CA LEU A 57 3.46 4.36 7.73
C LEU A 57 3.10 5.81 8.11
N GLN A 58 2.36 5.99 9.19
CA GLN A 58 1.97 7.31 9.72
C GLN A 58 3.19 8.04 10.30
N ASP A 59 4.05 7.34 11.06
CA ASP A 59 5.27 7.90 11.66
C ASP A 59 6.32 8.32 10.61
N THR A 60 6.28 7.74 9.41
CA THR A 60 7.19 8.11 8.30
C THR A 60 6.71 9.38 7.57
N GLY A 61 5.50 9.88 7.86
CA GLY A 61 4.88 11.03 7.22
C GLY A 61 5.09 12.38 7.91
N ASP A 62 5.65 12.40 9.13
CA ASP A 62 6.12 13.59 9.85
C ASP A 62 7.61 13.87 9.57
#